data_AF-A0A8H2XU65-F1
#
_entry.id   AF-A0A8H2XU65-F1
#
_cell.length_a   1.000
_cell.length_b   1.000
_cell.length_c   1.000
_cell.angle_alpha   90.00
_cell.angle_beta   90.00
_cell.angle_gamma   90.00
#
_symmetry.space_group_name_H-M   'P 1'
#
loop_
_entity.id
_entity.type
_entity.pdbx_description
1 polymer ?
#
loop_
_entity_poly.entity_id
_entity_poly.type
_entity_poly.pdbx_seq_one_letter_code
_entity_poly.pdbx_strand_id
1 'polypeptide(L)'
;MANSTVKGAIHIHGQNPQFLVEKVIRTRIWESSYWKEQCFALTAESLIDKAIELNTIGGVYGNQRPTHFICLLLKLLQIQPEKEILIEYLMVDEFKYLRALAAMYVRMTFPAVEVYELLEPLLKDYRKIRLRNMAGYSLTFMDEFVDQLLTEERVCDIILPRMSKREVLEETEGLAPRTSVLLDAMAGKSESDDEGGGKKARKRRPRTDLHFYYNMITRHLYARPSRRWLSNVARPRFISSSASLRSESVEPPPAGGHSTSVAQSLLLRTTREAALKTSGITWKDEANENGRETRKMNMYQSLRDAMSVAMTKDDTAVVFGEDVAFGGVFRCTMGLAEEFGRQRVFNTPLTEQGIAGFAIGLASMGHTAIAEIQFADYIYPAFDQLQNSVIGPEDATMSEGLQFELLAWQVMLSVGHGGLYHSQSPEGFFMGAAGLKVVIPRSPVQAKGLLLAAIRDPNPVIFLEPKILYRSSVEQVPIDDFELPIGKAEVLSKGSDLTLLTYGSPVYTCENAMKLLLDPPPSVAHLIPESVRGASIELIDLRTIMPWDLHTVMESVKKTGRLVIVHEAGKTMGPGAEIAAEITNRCFLNLHAPVKRIAGWDTPVPLVYEKFYIPDALRIVDGIVDTLKY
;
A
#
# COMPACT_ATOMS: atom_id res chain seq x y z
N MET A 1 -16.11 -11.40 -2.83
CA MET A 1 -17.03 -10.47 -3.53
C MET A 1 -16.99 -9.12 -2.82
N ALA A 2 -16.42 -8.08 -3.42
CA ALA A 2 -16.15 -6.80 -2.72
C ALA A 2 -17.40 -6.05 -2.21
N ASN A 3 -18.57 -6.31 -2.81
CA ASN A 3 -19.83 -5.61 -2.52
C ASN A 3 -20.88 -6.49 -1.81
N SER A 4 -20.51 -7.69 -1.34
CA SER A 4 -21.43 -8.54 -0.56
C SER A 4 -21.45 -8.11 0.91
N THR A 5 -22.61 -8.18 1.54
CA THR A 5 -22.76 -7.96 2.99
C THR A 5 -21.92 -8.99 3.76
N VAL A 6 -21.39 -8.61 4.92
CA VAL A 6 -20.56 -9.50 5.75
C VAL A 6 -21.33 -10.77 6.13
N LYS A 7 -20.64 -11.91 6.14
CA LYS A 7 -21.23 -13.21 6.53
C LYS A 7 -21.68 -13.13 8.00
N GLY A 8 -22.94 -13.46 8.26
CA GLY A 8 -23.55 -13.34 9.60
C GLY A 8 -24.38 -12.09 9.81
N ALA A 9 -24.42 -11.16 8.83
CA ALA A 9 -25.29 -10.00 8.92
C ALA A 9 -26.78 -10.41 8.95
N ILE A 10 -27.50 -9.86 9.92
CA ILE A 10 -28.93 -10.08 10.16
C ILE A 10 -29.74 -9.27 9.15
N HIS A 11 -30.81 -9.87 8.64
CA HIS A 11 -31.79 -9.17 7.81
C HIS A 11 -32.48 -8.05 8.59
N ILE A 12 -32.57 -6.88 7.99
CA ILE A 12 -33.24 -5.71 8.55
C ILE A 12 -34.48 -5.44 7.71
N HIS A 13 -35.65 -5.30 8.37
CA HIS A 13 -36.95 -5.17 7.69
C HIS A 13 -37.22 -6.28 6.67
N GLY A 14 -36.76 -7.51 6.97
CA GLY A 14 -36.94 -8.69 6.11
C GLY A 14 -36.07 -8.72 4.85
N GLN A 15 -35.11 -7.81 4.70
CA GLN A 15 -34.22 -7.74 3.54
C GLN A 15 -32.76 -7.55 3.93
N ASN A 16 -31.85 -7.71 2.97
CA ASN A 16 -30.43 -7.46 3.21
C ASN A 16 -30.24 -5.98 3.59
N PRO A 17 -29.46 -5.62 4.63
CA PRO A 17 -29.30 -4.24 5.07
C PRO A 17 -28.83 -3.27 3.98
N GLN A 18 -27.96 -3.72 3.07
CA GLN A 18 -27.55 -2.88 1.93
C GLN A 18 -28.74 -2.51 1.05
N PHE A 19 -29.78 -3.33 0.99
CA PHE A 19 -30.95 -3.09 0.14
C PHE A 19 -31.89 -2.00 0.65
N LEU A 20 -31.63 -1.45 1.84
CA LEU A 20 -32.28 -0.24 2.34
C LEU A 20 -31.89 1.00 1.51
N VAL A 21 -30.75 0.96 0.80
CA VAL A 21 -30.36 2.01 -0.18
C VAL A 21 -30.82 1.57 -1.56
N GLU A 22 -31.51 2.41 -2.32
CA GLU A 22 -32.06 2.04 -3.62
C GLU A 22 -30.98 1.57 -4.62
N LYS A 23 -31.33 0.60 -5.49
CA LYS A 23 -30.38 -0.03 -6.44
C LYS A 23 -29.58 0.99 -7.26
N VAL A 24 -30.24 2.04 -7.74
CA VAL A 24 -29.60 3.09 -8.55
C VAL A 24 -28.51 3.83 -7.76
N ILE A 25 -28.77 4.15 -6.49
CA ILE A 25 -27.82 4.84 -5.62
C ILE A 25 -26.66 3.90 -5.27
N ARG A 26 -26.94 2.63 -4.95
CA ARG A 26 -25.89 1.63 -4.68
C ARG A 26 -24.95 1.43 -5.85
N THR A 27 -25.49 1.31 -7.07
CA THR A 27 -24.65 1.17 -8.27
C THR A 27 -23.71 2.36 -8.44
N ARG A 28 -24.22 3.59 -8.27
CA ARG A 28 -23.40 4.81 -8.32
C ARG A 28 -22.34 4.84 -7.23
N ILE A 29 -22.68 4.40 -6.02
CA ILE A 29 -21.71 4.24 -4.91
C ILE A 29 -20.62 3.27 -5.32
N TRP A 30 -20.97 2.05 -5.76
CA TRP A 30 -20.02 1.02 -6.16
C TRP A 30 -19.11 1.43 -7.32
N GLU A 31 -19.59 2.29 -8.21
CA GLU A 31 -18.82 2.80 -9.34
C GLU A 31 -17.89 3.97 -8.97
N SER A 32 -18.17 4.67 -7.86
CA SER A 32 -17.39 5.83 -7.43
C SER A 32 -15.96 5.47 -7.03
N SER A 33 -15.01 6.36 -7.34
CA SER A 33 -13.61 6.21 -6.93
C SER A 33 -13.48 6.11 -5.41
N TYR A 34 -14.22 6.94 -4.66
CA TYR A 34 -14.20 6.90 -3.20
C TYR A 34 -14.61 5.53 -2.64
N TRP A 35 -15.63 4.88 -3.20
CA TRP A 35 -15.99 3.53 -2.75
C TRP A 35 -14.89 2.51 -3.05
N LYS A 36 -14.36 2.54 -4.28
CA LYS A 36 -13.35 1.58 -4.75
C LYS A 36 -12.01 1.72 -4.03
N GLU A 37 -11.65 2.94 -3.65
CA GLU A 37 -10.35 3.28 -3.06
C GLU A 37 -10.39 3.37 -1.54
N GLN A 38 -11.45 3.96 -0.97
CA GLN A 38 -11.52 4.32 0.45
C GLN A 38 -12.52 3.48 1.25
N CYS A 39 -13.53 2.87 0.62
CA CYS A 39 -14.51 2.01 1.30
C CYS A 39 -14.22 0.51 1.13
N PHE A 40 -13.15 0.16 0.41
CA PHE A 40 -12.71 -1.22 0.26
C PHE A 40 -12.14 -1.72 1.59
N ALA A 41 -12.55 -2.92 2.01
CA ALA A 41 -12.08 -3.58 3.24
C ALA A 41 -12.25 -2.83 4.59
N LEU A 42 -12.99 -1.71 4.66
CA LEU A 42 -13.27 -1.08 5.97
C LEU A 42 -14.00 -2.04 6.92
N THR A 43 -13.57 -2.05 8.18
CA THR A 43 -14.23 -2.70 9.33
C THR A 43 -14.99 -1.64 10.15
N ALA A 44 -15.71 -2.06 11.20
CA ALA A 44 -16.41 -1.11 12.06
C ALA A 44 -15.45 -0.12 12.71
N GLU A 45 -14.27 -0.59 13.11
CA GLU A 45 -13.22 0.17 13.79
C GLU A 45 -12.53 1.15 12.83
N SER A 46 -12.12 0.68 11.65
CA SER A 46 -11.39 1.51 10.67
C SER A 46 -12.29 2.51 9.95
N LEU A 47 -13.61 2.35 10.02
CA LEU A 47 -14.57 3.27 9.42
C LEU A 47 -14.59 4.63 10.14
N ILE A 48 -14.26 4.67 11.44
CA ILE A 48 -14.22 5.89 12.24
C ILE A 48 -13.27 6.90 11.62
N ASP A 49 -12.07 6.46 11.22
CA ASP A 49 -11.04 7.33 10.65
C ASP A 49 -11.56 8.05 9.40
N LYS A 50 -12.31 7.33 8.56
CA LYS A 50 -12.94 7.90 7.36
C LYS A 50 -14.15 8.76 7.67
N ALA A 51 -14.90 8.42 8.70
CA ALA A 51 -16.04 9.22 9.15
C ALA A 51 -15.61 10.57 9.77
N ILE A 52 -14.42 10.64 10.39
CA ILE A 52 -13.85 11.89 10.91
C ILE A 52 -13.43 12.84 9.77
N GLU A 53 -12.96 12.31 8.64
CA GLU A 53 -12.61 13.11 7.44
C GLU A 53 -13.85 13.74 6.76
N LEU A 54 -15.07 13.32 7.11
CA LEU A 54 -16.29 13.88 6.55
C LEU A 54 -16.42 15.36 6.88
N ASN A 55 -16.74 16.15 5.86
CA ASN A 55 -16.98 17.58 5.97
C ASN A 55 -18.39 18.01 5.52
N THR A 56 -19.18 17.06 5.01
CA THR A 56 -20.53 17.26 4.49
C THR A 56 -21.43 16.07 4.78
N ILE A 57 -22.73 16.32 4.91
CA ILE A 57 -23.80 15.34 4.75
C ILE A 57 -24.47 15.53 3.38
N GLY A 58 -25.29 14.60 2.93
CA GLY A 58 -26.08 14.74 1.69
C GLY A 58 -26.06 13.50 0.82
N GLY A 59 -26.91 13.45 -0.21
CA GLY A 59 -27.08 12.29 -1.09
C GLY A 59 -26.15 12.30 -2.31
N VAL A 60 -26.71 12.58 -3.48
CA VAL A 60 -25.96 12.74 -4.74
C VAL A 60 -25.83 14.21 -5.16
N TYR A 61 -24.77 14.56 -5.90
CA TYR A 61 -24.52 15.93 -6.34
C TYR A 61 -23.86 16.01 -7.72
N GLY A 62 -23.95 17.19 -8.35
CA GLY A 62 -23.34 17.47 -9.64
C GLY A 62 -23.82 16.49 -10.72
N ASN A 63 -22.90 15.78 -11.37
CA ASN A 63 -23.25 14.73 -12.34
C ASN A 63 -23.62 13.41 -11.66
N GLN A 64 -24.61 13.44 -10.75
CA GLN A 64 -25.13 12.29 -9.99
C GLN A 64 -24.06 11.54 -9.18
N ARG A 65 -23.02 12.23 -8.71
CA ARG A 65 -21.95 11.63 -7.92
C ARG A 65 -22.42 11.43 -6.48
N PRO A 66 -22.20 10.26 -5.86
CA PRO A 66 -22.53 10.05 -4.45
C PRO A 66 -21.59 10.87 -3.55
N THR A 67 -22.10 11.42 -2.46
CA THR A 67 -21.25 11.99 -1.41
C THR A 67 -20.49 10.88 -0.68
N HIS A 68 -19.36 11.25 -0.05
CA HIS A 68 -18.64 10.33 0.82
C HIS A 68 -19.51 9.87 2.00
N PHE A 69 -20.45 10.71 2.44
CA PHE A 69 -21.41 10.40 3.51
C PHE A 69 -22.26 9.16 3.19
N ILE A 70 -22.95 9.13 2.04
CA ILE A 70 -23.76 7.95 1.67
C ILE A 70 -22.91 6.74 1.27
N CYS A 71 -21.66 6.94 0.84
CA CYS A 71 -20.71 5.85 0.64
C CYS A 71 -20.38 5.16 1.98
N LEU A 72 -20.02 5.92 3.01
CA LEU A 72 -19.73 5.37 4.33
C LEU A 72 -20.99 4.80 5.01
N LEU A 73 -22.17 5.37 4.76
CA LEU A 73 -23.45 4.81 5.23
C LEU A 73 -23.72 3.43 4.62
N LEU A 74 -23.55 3.28 3.30
CA LEU A 74 -23.69 1.97 2.65
C LEU A 74 -22.66 0.97 3.19
N LYS A 75 -21.46 1.46 3.54
CA LYS A 75 -20.42 0.62 4.14
C LYS A 75 -20.80 0.16 5.54
N LEU A 76 -21.34 1.03 6.39
CA LEU A 76 -21.90 0.66 7.68
C LEU A 76 -23.01 -0.39 7.54
N LEU A 77 -23.89 -0.25 6.54
CA LEU A 77 -24.92 -1.26 6.23
C LEU A 77 -24.31 -2.60 5.75
N GLN A 78 -23.16 -2.57 5.08
CA GLN A 78 -22.44 -3.78 4.67
C GLN A 78 -21.82 -4.52 5.86
N ILE A 79 -21.30 -3.77 6.85
CA ILE A 79 -20.57 -4.29 8.02
C ILE A 79 -21.54 -4.70 9.14
N GLN A 80 -22.59 -3.92 9.38
CA GLN A 80 -23.54 -4.07 10.48
C GLN A 80 -22.86 -4.15 11.86
N PRO A 81 -22.28 -3.04 12.36
CA PRO A 81 -21.61 -3.01 13.66
C PRO A 81 -22.59 -3.27 14.81
N GLU A 82 -22.04 -3.70 15.96
CA GLU A 82 -22.79 -3.88 17.19
C GLU A 82 -23.42 -2.57 17.67
N LYS A 83 -24.54 -2.68 18.39
CA LYS A 83 -25.36 -1.54 18.84
C LYS A 83 -24.56 -0.58 19.73
N GLU A 84 -23.70 -1.13 20.58
CA GLU A 84 -22.85 -0.42 21.53
C GLU A 84 -21.89 0.53 20.81
N ILE A 85 -21.34 0.10 19.67
CA ILE A 85 -20.43 0.92 18.84
C ILE A 85 -21.17 2.14 18.28
N LEU A 86 -22.41 1.96 17.83
CA LEU A 86 -23.23 3.04 17.29
C LEU A 86 -23.65 4.04 18.36
N ILE A 87 -23.94 3.56 19.57
CA ILE A 87 -24.23 4.42 20.73
C ILE A 87 -23.00 5.28 21.05
N GLU A 88 -21.79 4.70 21.05
CA GLU A 88 -20.56 5.47 21.23
C GLU A 88 -20.42 6.55 20.14
N TYR A 89 -20.66 6.23 18.86
CA TYR A 89 -20.60 7.21 17.78
C TYR A 89 -21.59 8.37 17.94
N LEU A 90 -22.77 8.11 18.52
CA LEU A 90 -23.73 9.16 18.86
C LEU A 90 -23.24 10.01 20.03
N MET A 91 -22.59 9.39 21.03
CA MET A 91 -22.13 10.07 22.23
C MET A 91 -20.88 10.94 22.01
N VAL A 92 -20.04 10.66 21.02
CA VAL A 92 -18.87 11.50 20.70
C VAL A 92 -19.30 12.88 20.18
N ASP A 93 -19.15 13.90 21.02
CA ASP A 93 -19.55 15.28 20.73
C ASP A 93 -18.48 16.08 19.99
N GLU A 94 -17.28 15.57 19.80
CA GLU A 94 -16.25 16.25 19.01
C GLU A 94 -16.50 16.13 17.50
N PHE A 95 -17.05 15.00 17.04
CA PHE A 95 -17.18 14.66 15.62
C PHE A 95 -18.63 14.69 15.12
N LYS A 96 -19.11 15.90 14.78
CA LYS A 96 -20.49 16.12 14.32
C LYS A 96 -20.92 15.31 13.08
N TYR A 97 -20.01 15.01 12.15
CA TYR A 97 -20.37 14.24 10.94
C TYR A 97 -20.41 12.73 11.18
N LEU A 98 -19.58 12.22 12.09
CA LEU A 98 -19.67 10.84 12.59
C LEU A 98 -21.00 10.65 13.34
N ARG A 99 -21.38 11.58 14.21
CA ARG A 99 -22.68 11.59 14.89
C ARG A 99 -23.85 11.59 13.90
N ALA A 100 -23.80 12.43 12.86
CA ALA A 100 -24.83 12.46 11.82
C ALA A 100 -24.92 11.13 11.03
N LEU A 101 -23.77 10.51 10.76
CA LEU A 101 -23.69 9.22 10.08
C LEU A 101 -24.31 8.09 10.93
N ALA A 102 -24.00 8.06 12.23
CA ALA A 102 -24.59 7.12 13.18
C ALA A 102 -26.10 7.34 13.35
N ALA A 103 -26.55 8.60 13.42
CA ALA A 103 -27.98 8.92 13.52
C ALA A 103 -28.78 8.43 12.31
N MET A 104 -28.24 8.63 11.10
CA MET A 104 -28.82 8.11 9.86
C MET A 104 -28.87 6.57 9.86
N TYR A 105 -27.81 5.91 10.31
CA TYR A 105 -27.76 4.45 10.39
C TYR A 105 -28.79 3.89 11.37
N VAL A 106 -28.86 4.44 12.58
CA VAL A 106 -29.84 4.06 13.62
C VAL A 106 -31.25 4.21 13.08
N ARG A 107 -31.58 5.36 12.45
CA ARG A 107 -32.89 5.59 11.85
C ARG A 107 -33.28 4.54 10.80
N MET A 108 -32.32 4.01 10.05
CA MET A 108 -32.59 3.02 9.01
C MET A 108 -32.72 1.59 9.54
N THR A 109 -32.16 1.28 10.71
CA THR A 109 -31.94 -0.12 11.13
C THR A 109 -32.61 -0.50 12.45
N PHE A 110 -32.84 0.44 13.36
CA PHE A 110 -33.32 0.13 14.70
C PHE A 110 -34.86 0.11 14.78
N PRO A 111 -35.44 -0.53 15.81
CA PRO A 111 -36.87 -0.44 16.11
C PRO A 111 -37.32 1.01 16.40
N ALA A 112 -38.58 1.32 16.13
CA ALA A 112 -39.13 2.67 16.22
C ALA A 112 -38.93 3.32 17.60
N VAL A 113 -39.18 2.58 18.68
CA VAL A 113 -39.00 3.04 20.07
C VAL A 113 -37.55 3.49 20.31
N GLU A 114 -36.59 2.64 19.95
CA GLU A 114 -35.16 2.93 20.16
C GLU A 114 -34.68 4.12 19.32
N VAL A 115 -35.22 4.29 18.11
CA VAL A 115 -34.92 5.45 17.26
C VAL A 115 -35.32 6.75 17.97
N TYR A 116 -36.51 6.81 18.57
CA TYR A 116 -36.93 7.98 19.33
C TYR A 116 -36.05 8.20 20.57
N GLU A 117 -35.78 7.15 21.36
CA GLU A 117 -34.95 7.24 22.57
C GLU A 117 -33.53 7.75 22.27
N LEU A 118 -32.92 7.31 21.17
CA LEU A 118 -31.54 7.65 20.82
C LEU A 118 -31.43 9.00 20.08
N LEU A 119 -32.40 9.35 19.23
CA LEU A 119 -32.29 10.53 18.37
C LEU A 119 -32.94 11.79 18.95
N GLU A 120 -34.03 11.69 19.72
CA GLU A 120 -34.66 12.89 20.31
C GLU A 120 -33.73 13.74 21.19
N PRO A 121 -32.79 13.17 21.98
CA PRO A 121 -31.81 13.96 22.72
C PRO A 121 -30.95 14.86 21.83
N LEU A 122 -30.73 14.48 20.56
CA LEU A 122 -29.93 15.23 19.60
C LEU A 122 -30.66 16.45 19.02
N LEU A 123 -31.98 16.60 19.26
CA LEU A 123 -32.72 17.84 18.93
C LEU A 123 -32.24 19.05 19.74
N LYS A 124 -31.38 18.84 20.75
CA LYS A 124 -30.69 19.90 21.51
C LYS A 124 -29.30 20.24 20.94
N ASP A 125 -28.85 19.56 19.90
CA ASP A 125 -27.55 19.79 19.26
C ASP A 125 -27.67 20.82 18.13
N TYR A 126 -27.35 22.08 18.42
CA TYR A 126 -27.44 23.20 17.46
C TYR A 126 -26.16 23.41 16.65
N ARG A 127 -25.32 22.38 16.48
CA ARG A 127 -24.08 22.52 15.71
C ARG A 127 -24.36 22.57 14.23
N LYS A 128 -23.70 23.53 13.57
CA LYS A 128 -23.76 23.72 12.12
C LYS A 128 -23.11 22.54 11.37
N ILE A 129 -23.84 21.97 10.43
CA ILE A 129 -23.35 20.94 9.50
C ILE A 129 -23.58 21.39 8.06
N ARG A 130 -22.65 21.04 7.16
CA ARG A 130 -22.74 21.39 5.75
C ARG A 130 -23.52 20.32 5.00
N LEU A 131 -24.55 20.72 4.27
CA LEU A 131 -25.34 19.84 3.40
C LEU A 131 -24.87 20.01 1.95
N ARG A 132 -24.69 18.90 1.24
CA ARG A 132 -24.36 18.84 -0.18
C ARG A 132 -25.55 18.28 -0.95
N ASN A 133 -26.10 19.08 -1.85
CA ASN A 133 -27.20 18.71 -2.73
C ASN A 133 -26.81 18.91 -4.21
N MET A 134 -27.73 18.63 -5.13
CA MET A 134 -27.53 18.85 -6.57
C MET A 134 -27.21 20.30 -6.93
N ALA A 135 -27.74 21.26 -6.18
CA ALA A 135 -27.58 22.70 -6.42
C ALA A 135 -26.27 23.29 -5.84
N GLY A 136 -25.58 22.58 -4.94
CA GLY A 136 -24.35 23.07 -4.33
C GLY A 136 -24.22 22.73 -2.85
N TYR A 137 -23.68 23.66 -2.07
CA TYR A 137 -23.55 23.54 -0.62
C TYR A 137 -24.54 24.47 0.07
N SER A 138 -25.26 23.95 1.06
CA SER A 138 -26.07 24.73 2.00
C SER A 138 -25.64 24.44 3.43
N LEU A 139 -26.07 25.31 4.36
CA LEU A 139 -25.86 25.15 5.78
C LEU A 139 -27.16 24.65 6.42
N THR A 140 -27.06 23.68 7.31
CA THR A 140 -28.14 23.21 8.18
C THR A 140 -27.57 22.94 9.57
N PHE A 141 -28.39 22.49 10.50
CA PHE A 141 -28.02 22.22 11.89
C PHE A 141 -28.32 20.76 12.25
N MET A 142 -27.66 20.24 13.28
CA MET A 142 -27.81 18.83 13.68
C MET A 142 -29.24 18.55 14.16
N ASP A 143 -29.86 19.46 14.91
CA ASP A 143 -31.26 19.37 15.32
C ASP A 143 -32.22 19.33 14.12
N GLU A 144 -32.02 20.19 13.12
CA GLU A 144 -32.82 20.17 11.87
C GLU A 144 -32.65 18.84 11.10
N PHE A 145 -31.43 18.32 11.03
CA PHE A 145 -31.17 17.05 10.37
C PHE A 145 -31.79 15.86 11.11
N VAL A 146 -31.74 15.87 12.44
CA VAL A 146 -32.36 14.84 13.29
C VAL A 146 -33.88 14.91 13.20
N ASP A 147 -34.46 16.12 13.17
CA ASP A 147 -35.89 16.30 12.97
C ASP A 147 -36.33 15.71 11.62
N GLN A 148 -35.59 16.00 10.54
CA GLN A 148 -35.81 15.38 9.22
C GLN A 148 -35.74 13.84 9.27
N LEU A 149 -34.81 13.26 10.02
CA LEU A 149 -34.74 11.80 10.19
C LEU A 149 -36.00 11.24 10.87
N LEU A 150 -36.60 11.98 11.80
CA LEU A 150 -37.78 11.53 12.55
C LEU A 150 -39.10 11.79 11.83
N THR A 151 -39.17 12.82 10.98
CA THR A 151 -40.44 13.30 10.39
C THR A 151 -40.56 13.06 8.89
N GLU A 152 -39.46 13.07 8.13
CA GLU A 152 -39.49 12.98 6.68
C GLU A 152 -39.40 11.54 6.16
N GLU A 153 -39.97 11.30 4.98
CA GLU A 153 -39.90 9.99 4.31
C GLU A 153 -38.58 9.78 3.54
N ARG A 154 -37.88 10.86 3.18
CA ARG A 154 -36.64 10.82 2.40
C ARG A 154 -35.62 11.82 2.94
N VAL A 155 -34.42 11.32 3.23
CA VAL A 155 -33.29 12.13 3.72
C VAL A 155 -32.01 11.73 2.96
N CYS A 156 -31.19 12.69 2.57
CA CYS A 156 -29.96 12.46 1.78
C CYS A 156 -30.19 11.59 0.52
N ASP A 157 -31.28 11.83 -0.20
CA ASP A 157 -31.73 11.08 -1.38
C ASP A 157 -32.09 9.60 -1.14
N ILE A 158 -32.14 9.13 0.11
CA ILE A 158 -32.48 7.74 0.47
C ILE A 158 -33.88 7.71 1.09
N ILE A 159 -34.73 6.78 0.65
CA ILE A 159 -36.04 6.53 1.29
C ILE A 159 -35.81 5.84 2.64
N LEU A 160 -36.37 6.41 3.70
CA LEU A 160 -36.27 5.83 5.03
C LEU A 160 -37.34 4.73 5.24
N PRO A 161 -37.03 3.65 5.98
CA PRO A 161 -38.04 2.67 6.38
C PRO A 161 -39.19 3.30 7.14
N ARG A 162 -40.41 2.79 6.90
CA ARG A 162 -41.61 3.25 7.60
C ARG A 162 -41.48 2.99 9.10
N MET A 163 -41.93 3.95 9.88
CA MET A 163 -41.89 3.93 11.34
C MET A 163 -43.24 4.38 11.88
N SER A 164 -43.70 3.77 12.97
CA SER A 164 -44.91 4.21 13.66
C SER A 164 -44.72 5.63 14.20
N LYS A 165 -45.77 6.45 14.14
CA LYS A 165 -45.74 7.80 14.70
C LYS A 165 -45.53 7.71 16.22
N ARG A 166 -44.81 8.70 16.76
CA ARG A 166 -44.53 8.81 18.20
C ARG A 166 -45.77 8.66 19.09
N GLU A 167 -46.85 9.38 18.76
CA GLU A 167 -48.12 9.37 19.52
C GLU A 167 -48.69 7.95 19.68
N VAL A 168 -48.58 7.14 18.62
CA VAL A 168 -49.04 5.75 18.65
C VAL A 168 -48.14 4.92 19.58
N LEU A 169 -46.82 5.12 19.54
CA LEU A 169 -45.87 4.38 20.37
C LEU A 169 -45.96 4.73 21.87
N GLU A 170 -46.35 5.96 22.22
CA GLU A 170 -46.66 6.36 23.59
C GLU A 170 -47.85 5.56 24.14
N GLU A 171 -48.87 5.33 23.31
CA GLU A 171 -50.08 4.60 23.68
C GLU A 171 -49.91 3.08 23.67
N THR A 172 -49.14 2.53 22.72
CA THR A 172 -49.11 1.08 22.45
C THR A 172 -47.84 0.37 22.92
N GLU A 173 -46.68 1.03 22.88
CA GLU A 173 -45.36 0.39 23.08
C GLU A 173 -44.59 0.95 24.29
N GLY A 174 -45.23 1.81 25.10
CA GLY A 174 -44.67 2.30 26.36
C GLY A 174 -43.55 3.34 26.20
N LEU A 175 -43.47 4.03 25.05
CA LEU A 175 -42.53 5.14 24.87
C LEU A 175 -42.87 6.28 25.84
N ALA A 176 -41.87 6.78 26.57
CA ALA A 176 -42.09 7.84 27.54
C ALA A 176 -42.67 9.12 26.88
N PRO A 177 -43.59 9.84 27.56
CA PRO A 177 -44.12 11.10 27.05
C PRO A 177 -43.00 12.09 26.74
N ARG A 178 -43.09 12.77 25.60
CA ARG A 178 -42.07 13.74 25.18
C ARG A 178 -41.99 14.91 26.18
N THR A 179 -40.83 15.08 26.82
CA THR A 179 -40.59 16.26 27.65
C THR A 179 -40.28 17.48 26.76
N SER A 180 -41.23 18.42 26.67
CA SER A 180 -41.02 19.66 25.91
C SER A 180 -39.99 20.54 26.60
N VAL A 181 -38.99 21.01 25.84
CA VAL A 181 -37.95 21.94 26.33
C VAL A 181 -38.56 23.26 26.84
N LEU A 182 -39.72 23.67 26.30
CA LEU A 182 -40.48 24.83 26.78
C LEU A 182 -41.17 24.56 28.12
N LEU A 183 -41.62 23.32 28.38
CA LEU A 183 -42.22 22.95 29.66
C LEU A 183 -41.16 22.86 30.77
N ASP A 184 -39.98 22.29 30.48
CA ASP A 184 -38.84 22.30 31.41
C ASP A 184 -38.35 23.72 31.73
N ALA A 185 -38.28 24.59 30.71
CA ALA A 185 -37.88 25.98 30.88
C ALA A 185 -38.94 26.86 31.60
N MET A 186 -40.23 26.50 31.51
CA MET A 186 -41.31 27.17 32.23
C MET A 186 -41.47 26.65 33.66
N ALA A 187 -41.27 25.36 33.91
CA ALA A 187 -41.25 24.78 35.26
C ALA A 187 -40.09 25.33 36.12
N GLY A 188 -38.96 25.70 35.49
CA GLY A 188 -37.82 26.33 36.17
C GLY A 188 -37.99 27.82 36.51
N LYS A 189 -39.15 28.44 36.26
CA LYS A 189 -39.43 29.88 36.52
C LYS A 189 -40.53 30.15 37.55
N SER A 190 -41.05 29.12 38.22
CA SER A 190 -42.17 29.26 39.17
C SER A 190 -41.81 28.90 40.61
N GLU A 191 -40.65 29.32 41.11
CA GLU A 191 -40.40 29.43 42.55
C GLU A 191 -39.74 30.78 42.87
N SER A 192 -40.63 31.74 43.15
CA SER A 192 -40.56 32.87 44.10
C SER A 192 -39.24 33.60 44.38
N ASP A 193 -39.32 34.91 44.14
CA ASP A 193 -38.59 36.00 44.78
C ASP A 193 -38.52 35.86 46.32
N ASP A 194 -37.33 36.04 46.92
CA ASP A 194 -37.10 37.00 48.01
C ASP A 194 -35.61 37.15 48.41
N GLU A 195 -35.23 38.42 48.58
CA GLU A 195 -34.11 39.04 49.32
C GLU A 195 -32.66 38.48 49.35
N GLY A 196 -31.70 39.40 49.16
CA GLY A 196 -30.51 39.50 50.04
C GLY A 196 -29.16 39.11 49.43
N GLY A 197 -28.32 40.12 49.18
CA GLY A 197 -26.98 39.95 48.59
C GLY A 197 -25.95 39.21 49.46
N GLY A 198 -24.91 38.66 48.82
CA GLY A 198 -23.72 38.17 49.53
C GLY A 198 -22.80 37.22 48.76
N LYS A 199 -21.62 37.73 48.41
CA LYS A 199 -20.30 37.07 48.25
C LYS A 199 -20.22 35.64 47.65
N LYS A 200 -19.46 35.57 46.55
CA LYS A 200 -18.84 34.36 45.96
C LYS A 200 -18.12 33.49 47.01
N ALA A 201 -18.54 32.24 47.16
CA ALA A 201 -17.68 31.14 47.61
C ALA A 201 -18.23 29.76 47.15
N ARG A 202 -17.30 28.91 46.70
CA ARG A 202 -17.47 27.50 46.29
C ARG A 202 -18.40 26.70 47.22
N LYS A 203 -19.37 25.97 46.65
CA LYS A 203 -19.92 24.72 47.20
C LYS A 203 -19.98 23.63 46.14
N ARG A 204 -19.47 22.47 46.54
CA ARG A 204 -19.50 21.17 45.86
C ARG A 204 -20.95 20.78 45.51
N ARG A 205 -21.17 20.19 44.33
CA ARG A 205 -22.40 19.44 44.02
C ARG A 205 -22.23 17.95 44.36
N PRO A 206 -23.28 17.27 44.83
CA PRO A 206 -23.21 15.90 45.33
C PRO A 206 -23.29 14.88 44.19
N ARG A 207 -22.73 13.70 44.46
CA ARG A 207 -22.90 12.47 43.68
C ARG A 207 -24.33 11.95 43.85
N THR A 208 -24.92 11.52 42.74
CA THR A 208 -25.92 10.45 42.70
C THR A 208 -25.59 9.53 41.52
N ASP A 209 -25.03 8.39 41.90
CA ASP A 209 -25.03 7.04 41.33
C ASP A 209 -25.37 6.83 39.85
N LEU A 210 -24.38 6.35 39.09
CA LEU A 210 -24.59 5.29 38.10
C LEU A 210 -23.42 4.30 38.18
N HIS A 211 -23.50 3.46 39.19
CA HIS A 211 -22.56 2.39 39.54
C HIS A 211 -22.95 1.10 38.81
N PHE A 212 -22.81 1.01 37.48
CA PHE A 212 -23.03 -0.30 36.84
C PHE A 212 -22.16 -0.68 35.63
N TYR A 213 -21.35 0.20 35.02
CA TYR A 213 -20.63 -0.23 33.79
C TYR A 213 -19.14 0.13 33.65
N TYR A 214 -18.49 0.76 34.64
CA TYR A 214 -17.19 1.40 34.39
C TYR A 214 -16.02 1.02 35.32
N ASN A 215 -15.93 -0.24 35.73
CA ASN A 215 -14.72 -0.76 36.39
C ASN A 215 -14.19 -2.02 35.69
N MET A 216 -13.60 -1.84 34.51
CA MET A 216 -12.55 -2.74 34.03
C MET A 216 -11.59 -1.98 33.11
N ILE A 217 -10.33 -1.89 33.54
CA ILE A 217 -9.13 -1.58 32.74
C ILE A 217 -8.82 -0.08 32.50
N THR A 218 -8.21 0.51 33.54
CA THR A 218 -6.95 1.27 33.51
C THR A 218 -6.53 2.01 32.24
N ARG A 219 -6.37 3.34 32.36
CA ARG A 219 -5.34 4.10 31.63
C ARG A 219 -4.39 4.81 32.60
N HIS A 220 -3.11 4.48 32.48
CA HIS A 220 -1.98 5.28 32.95
C HIS A 220 -1.62 6.31 31.86
N LEU A 221 -1.30 7.53 32.31
CA LEU A 221 -0.25 8.48 31.86
C LEU A 221 -0.11 8.75 30.34
N TYR A 222 -0.06 9.97 29.82
CA TYR A 222 0.84 11.06 30.19
C TYR A 222 0.29 12.43 29.72
N ALA A 223 0.83 13.49 30.32
CA ALA A 223 0.45 14.88 30.14
C ALA A 223 1.45 15.70 29.29
N ARG A 224 0.93 16.83 28.78
CA ARG A 224 1.57 18.14 28.49
C ARG A 224 2.37 18.32 27.16
N PRO A 225 2.64 19.57 26.72
CA PRO A 225 1.89 20.84 26.91
C PRO A 225 1.78 21.74 25.66
N SER A 226 1.05 22.84 25.84
CA SER A 226 0.86 24.01 24.99
C SER A 226 2.11 24.88 24.76
N ARG A 227 2.09 25.67 23.67
CA ARG A 227 2.65 27.04 23.62
C ARG A 227 1.94 27.93 22.57
N ARG A 228 1.53 29.10 23.05
CA ARG A 228 1.05 30.32 22.34
C ARG A 228 2.11 30.86 21.37
N TRP A 229 1.73 31.71 20.40
CA TRP A 229 2.11 33.14 20.30
C TRP A 229 1.28 33.88 19.24
N LEU A 230 1.11 35.20 19.47
CA LEU A 230 0.36 36.24 18.72
C LEU A 230 1.10 36.55 17.38
N SER A 231 0.60 37.28 16.36
CA SER A 231 -0.12 38.57 16.32
C SER A 231 -0.49 38.95 14.87
N ASN A 232 -1.44 39.90 14.75
CA ASN A 232 -1.89 40.71 13.61
C ASN A 232 -0.88 41.04 12.48
N VAL A 233 -1.37 41.22 11.24
CA VAL A 233 -1.33 42.47 10.43
C VAL A 233 -2.03 42.26 9.06
N ALA A 234 -2.52 43.38 8.53
CA ALA A 234 -3.52 43.60 7.48
C ALA A 234 -3.28 43.00 6.08
N ARG A 235 -4.40 42.75 5.38
CA ARG A 235 -4.49 42.42 3.95
C ARG A 235 -4.68 43.68 3.09
N PRO A 236 -3.97 43.85 1.97
CA PRO A 236 -4.44 44.66 0.86
C PRO A 236 -5.18 43.79 -0.17
N ARG A 237 -6.31 44.30 -0.66
CA ARG A 237 -7.02 43.81 -1.85
C ARG A 237 -6.24 44.24 -3.09
N PHE A 238 -5.93 43.29 -3.98
CA PHE A 238 -5.65 43.59 -5.39
C PHE A 238 -6.67 42.87 -6.27
N ILE A 239 -7.35 43.67 -7.08
CA ILE A 239 -8.25 43.27 -8.15
C ILE A 239 -7.37 42.97 -9.37
N SER A 240 -7.50 41.77 -9.95
CA SER A 240 -6.87 41.40 -11.22
C SER A 240 -7.98 41.13 -12.25
N SER A 241 -7.99 41.95 -13.29
CA SER A 241 -8.78 41.77 -14.51
C SER A 241 -8.04 40.80 -15.44
N SER A 242 -8.57 39.59 -15.63
CA SER A 242 -8.06 38.65 -16.63
C SER A 242 -8.78 38.85 -17.96
N ALA A 243 -8.05 39.37 -18.95
CA ALA A 243 -8.42 39.32 -20.36
C ALA A 243 -8.37 37.86 -20.86
N SER A 244 -9.38 37.47 -21.65
CA SER A 244 -9.47 36.12 -22.21
C SER A 244 -8.45 35.91 -23.33
N LEU A 245 -7.51 34.99 -23.13
CA LEU A 245 -6.79 34.34 -24.22
C LEU A 245 -7.45 32.97 -24.45
N ARG A 246 -7.99 32.78 -25.65
CA ARG A 246 -8.49 31.48 -26.13
C ARG A 246 -7.29 30.54 -26.28
N SER A 247 -7.16 29.53 -25.43
CA SER A 247 -6.27 28.40 -25.70
C SER A 247 -7.05 27.34 -26.45
N GLU A 248 -6.57 26.97 -27.63
CA GLU A 248 -6.99 25.75 -28.31
C GLU A 248 -6.81 24.56 -27.37
N SER A 249 -7.84 23.71 -27.30
CA SER A 249 -7.89 22.53 -26.45
C SER A 249 -6.90 21.49 -26.96
N VAL A 250 -5.68 21.51 -26.42
CA VAL A 250 -4.81 20.34 -26.45
C VAL A 250 -5.36 19.37 -25.40
N GLU A 251 -5.90 18.24 -25.85
CA GLU A 251 -6.23 17.14 -24.93
C GLU A 251 -4.98 16.79 -24.11
N PRO A 252 -5.07 16.71 -22.77
CA PRO A 252 -3.96 16.22 -21.99
C PRO A 252 -3.65 14.79 -22.45
N PRO A 253 -2.38 14.44 -22.69
CA PRO A 253 -2.04 13.06 -23.01
C PRO A 253 -2.58 12.15 -21.90
N PRO A 254 -3.04 10.93 -22.24
CA PRO A 254 -3.55 10.00 -21.24
C PRO A 254 -2.50 9.83 -20.14
N ALA A 255 -2.95 9.69 -18.89
CA ALA A 255 -2.08 9.51 -17.74
C ALA A 255 -1.08 8.36 -18.02
N GLY A 256 0.16 8.71 -18.35
CA GLY A 256 1.21 7.80 -18.78
C GLY A 256 1.81 7.01 -17.62
N GLY A 257 0.98 6.28 -16.90
CA GLY A 257 1.37 5.37 -15.81
C GLY A 257 1.81 3.98 -16.29
N HIS A 258 1.81 3.74 -17.60
CA HIS A 258 2.39 2.52 -18.19
C HIS A 258 3.66 2.89 -18.93
N SER A 259 4.80 2.39 -18.45
CA SER A 259 5.90 2.09 -19.35
C SER A 259 5.38 1.02 -20.32
N THR A 260 4.92 1.43 -21.50
CA THR A 260 4.54 0.52 -22.59
C THR A 260 5.66 -0.46 -22.95
N SER A 261 6.89 -0.18 -22.51
CA SER A 261 8.09 -0.96 -22.85
C SER A 261 8.20 -2.32 -22.17
N VAL A 262 7.76 -2.51 -20.92
CA VAL A 262 7.96 -3.80 -20.20
C VAL A 262 7.13 -4.91 -20.85
N ALA A 263 5.85 -4.65 -21.13
CA ALA A 263 4.96 -5.62 -21.75
C ALA A 263 5.39 -6.02 -23.19
N GLN A 264 6.21 -5.20 -23.85
CA GLN A 264 6.75 -5.42 -25.19
C GLN A 264 8.21 -5.91 -25.17
N SER A 265 8.78 -6.14 -23.98
CA SER A 265 10.15 -6.60 -23.84
C SER A 265 10.34 -8.00 -24.42
N LEU A 266 11.44 -8.19 -25.16
CA LEU A 266 11.84 -9.50 -25.69
C LEU A 266 12.44 -10.41 -24.60
N LEU A 267 12.69 -9.85 -23.41
CA LEU A 267 13.27 -10.56 -22.27
C LEU A 267 12.22 -11.38 -21.51
N LEU A 268 10.92 -11.09 -21.70
CA LEU A 268 9.81 -11.85 -21.13
C LEU A 268 9.50 -13.11 -21.94
N ARG A 269 9.23 -14.22 -21.24
CA ARG A 269 8.96 -15.54 -21.83
C ARG A 269 7.49 -15.68 -22.20
N THR A 270 7.12 -15.30 -23.42
CA THR A 270 5.72 -15.32 -23.85
C THR A 270 5.18 -16.72 -24.22
N THR A 271 6.07 -17.69 -24.47
CA THR A 271 5.72 -19.07 -24.84
C THR A 271 6.13 -20.09 -23.77
N ARG A 272 5.42 -21.22 -23.73
CA ARG A 272 5.71 -22.34 -22.81
C ARG A 272 7.15 -22.84 -22.98
N GLU A 273 7.57 -23.04 -24.23
CA GLU A 273 8.88 -23.60 -24.55
C GLU A 273 10.01 -22.66 -24.11
N ALA A 274 9.83 -21.35 -24.26
CA ALA A 274 10.81 -20.36 -23.83
C ALA A 274 10.92 -20.32 -22.30
N ALA A 275 9.80 -20.45 -21.58
CA ALA A 275 9.77 -20.48 -20.12
C ALA A 275 10.46 -21.74 -19.56
N LEU A 276 10.15 -22.92 -20.10
CA LEU A 276 10.74 -24.19 -19.68
C LEU A 276 12.24 -24.29 -20.00
N LYS A 277 12.73 -23.54 -20.99
CA LYS A 277 14.15 -23.45 -21.37
C LYS A 277 14.88 -22.27 -20.72
N THR A 278 14.29 -21.63 -19.72
CA THR A 278 14.96 -20.53 -19.02
C THR A 278 16.29 -21.00 -18.44
N SER A 279 17.36 -20.23 -18.69
CA SER A 279 18.71 -20.62 -18.31
C SER A 279 18.85 -20.73 -16.79
N GLY A 280 19.50 -21.79 -16.33
CA GLY A 280 19.79 -22.04 -14.93
C GLY A 280 18.65 -22.70 -14.13
N ILE A 281 17.52 -23.04 -14.76
CA ILE A 281 16.46 -23.80 -14.08
C ILE A 281 17.02 -25.15 -13.59
N THR A 282 16.83 -25.41 -12.29
CA THR A 282 17.04 -26.73 -11.68
C THR A 282 15.69 -27.22 -11.15
N TRP A 283 15.16 -28.29 -11.73
CA TRP A 283 13.88 -28.87 -11.33
C TRP A 283 14.02 -29.67 -10.02
N LYS A 284 13.00 -29.59 -9.15
CA LYS A 284 12.98 -30.26 -7.83
C LYS A 284 11.91 -31.34 -7.70
N ASP A 285 11.09 -31.51 -8.73
CA ASP A 285 10.10 -32.55 -8.87
C ASP A 285 10.28 -33.31 -10.19
N GLU A 286 9.64 -34.47 -10.28
CA GLU A 286 9.57 -35.23 -11.53
C GLU A 286 8.55 -34.61 -12.49
N ALA A 287 8.79 -34.75 -13.80
CA ALA A 287 7.84 -34.28 -14.80
C ALA A 287 6.63 -35.23 -14.88
N ASN A 288 5.44 -34.67 -15.03
CA ASN A 288 4.22 -35.45 -15.28
C ASN A 288 4.31 -36.21 -16.63
N GLU A 289 3.44 -37.21 -16.81
CA GLU A 289 3.35 -38.00 -18.07
C GLU A 289 3.15 -37.13 -19.32
N ASN A 290 2.48 -35.98 -19.17
CA ASN A 290 2.23 -34.99 -20.24
C ASN A 290 3.33 -33.92 -20.37
N GLY A 291 4.44 -34.07 -19.64
CA GLY A 291 5.49 -33.07 -19.48
C GLY A 291 5.14 -31.95 -18.50
N ARG A 292 5.95 -30.89 -18.50
CA ARG A 292 5.82 -29.75 -17.58
C ARG A 292 4.88 -28.67 -18.10
N GLU A 293 4.11 -28.07 -17.21
CA GLU A 293 3.10 -27.07 -17.57
C GLU A 293 3.53 -25.65 -17.18
N THR A 294 3.04 -24.66 -17.93
CA THR A 294 3.27 -23.24 -17.62
C THR A 294 1.94 -22.52 -17.54
N ARG A 295 1.86 -21.52 -16.66
CA ARG A 295 0.73 -20.59 -16.56
C ARG A 295 1.21 -19.19 -16.86
N LYS A 296 0.38 -18.40 -17.54
CA LYS A 296 0.64 -16.97 -17.70
C LYS A 296 0.46 -16.27 -16.35
N MET A 297 1.54 -15.74 -15.79
CA MET A 297 1.55 -15.08 -14.49
C MET A 297 2.23 -13.72 -14.60
N ASN A 298 1.77 -12.76 -13.79
CA ASN A 298 2.55 -11.57 -13.47
C ASN A 298 3.46 -11.81 -12.26
N MET A 299 4.28 -10.83 -11.89
CA MET A 299 5.29 -11.03 -10.85
C MET A 299 4.67 -11.33 -9.48
N TYR A 300 3.62 -10.60 -9.04
CA TYR A 300 3.00 -10.91 -7.74
C TYR A 300 2.37 -12.32 -7.72
N GLN A 301 1.79 -12.76 -8.85
CA GLN A 301 1.24 -14.11 -8.97
C GLN A 301 2.34 -15.18 -8.89
N SER A 302 3.50 -14.93 -9.50
CA SER A 302 4.64 -15.86 -9.44
C SER A 302 5.25 -15.98 -8.04
N LEU A 303 5.26 -14.89 -7.26
CA LEU A 303 5.71 -14.88 -5.88
C LEU A 303 4.74 -15.63 -4.97
N ARG A 304 3.42 -15.41 -5.15
CA ARG A 304 2.36 -16.19 -4.50
C ARG A 304 2.52 -17.68 -4.78
N ASP A 305 2.75 -18.03 -6.05
CA ASP A 305 2.92 -19.40 -6.50
C ASP A 305 4.15 -20.06 -5.88
N ALA A 306 5.28 -19.35 -5.80
CA ALA A 306 6.48 -19.79 -5.10
C ALA A 306 6.22 -20.07 -3.61
N MET A 307 5.53 -19.18 -2.90
CA MET A 307 5.14 -19.40 -1.50
C MET A 307 4.26 -20.64 -1.33
N SER A 308 3.23 -20.79 -2.17
CA SER A 308 2.33 -21.94 -2.10
C SER A 308 3.10 -23.25 -2.34
N VAL A 309 4.03 -23.29 -3.30
CA VAL A 309 4.91 -24.45 -3.51
C VAL A 309 5.78 -24.74 -2.29
N ALA A 310 6.42 -23.71 -1.72
CA ALA A 310 7.25 -23.87 -0.53
C ALA A 310 6.46 -24.39 0.67
N MET A 311 5.34 -23.75 1.00
CA MET A 311 4.49 -24.11 2.15
C MET A 311 3.81 -25.48 2.00
N THR A 312 3.60 -25.95 0.77
CA THR A 312 3.09 -27.30 0.50
C THR A 312 4.15 -28.37 0.77
N LYS A 313 5.43 -28.06 0.55
CA LYS A 313 6.53 -29.03 0.67
C LYS A 313 7.21 -29.01 2.04
N ASP A 314 7.17 -27.87 2.72
CA ASP A 314 7.71 -27.71 4.05
C ASP A 314 6.58 -27.31 5.01
N ASP A 315 6.29 -28.19 5.97
CA ASP A 315 5.26 -27.97 6.99
C ASP A 315 5.67 -26.94 8.05
N THR A 316 6.97 -26.62 8.14
CA THR A 316 7.49 -25.64 9.11
C THR A 316 7.39 -24.21 8.62
N ALA A 317 7.28 -23.99 7.29
CA ALA A 317 7.20 -22.67 6.69
C ALA A 317 6.02 -21.85 7.19
N VAL A 318 6.30 -20.61 7.57
CA VAL A 318 5.29 -19.62 7.96
C VAL A 318 5.52 -18.30 7.24
N VAL A 319 4.42 -17.66 6.84
CA VAL A 319 4.39 -16.35 6.19
C VAL A 319 3.78 -15.35 7.16
N PHE A 320 4.50 -14.29 7.49
CA PHE A 320 4.02 -13.29 8.43
C PHE A 320 4.56 -11.91 8.12
N GLY A 321 3.83 -10.89 8.56
CA GLY A 321 4.17 -9.50 8.35
C GLY A 321 2.93 -8.63 8.51
N GLU A 322 3.04 -7.36 8.16
CA GLU A 322 1.89 -6.47 8.15
C GLU A 322 0.95 -6.84 7.01
N ASP A 323 -0.34 -7.02 7.30
CA ASP A 323 -1.39 -7.16 6.28
C ASP A 323 -1.34 -8.41 5.37
N VAL A 324 -0.43 -9.37 5.64
CA VAL A 324 -0.28 -10.57 4.80
C VAL A 324 -1.49 -11.51 4.81
N ALA A 325 -2.26 -11.55 5.91
CA ALA A 325 -3.34 -12.53 6.09
C ALA A 325 -4.52 -12.33 5.13
N PHE A 326 -4.80 -11.10 4.70
CA PHE A 326 -5.84 -10.85 3.67
C PHE A 326 -5.29 -10.95 2.24
N GLY A 327 -3.97 -11.11 2.10
CA GLY A 327 -3.26 -11.23 0.84
C GLY A 327 -2.15 -10.20 0.61
N GLY A 328 -1.89 -9.31 1.56
CA GLY A 328 -0.88 -8.25 1.44
C GLY A 328 -1.34 -7.08 0.57
N VAL A 329 -0.75 -5.91 0.79
CA VAL A 329 -1.11 -4.67 0.06
C VAL A 329 -0.84 -4.78 -1.45
N PHE A 330 0.09 -5.65 -1.85
CA PHE A 330 0.42 -5.96 -3.25
C PHE A 330 -0.19 -7.26 -3.79
N ARG A 331 -0.96 -8.00 -2.98
CA ARG A 331 -1.59 -9.29 -3.32
C ARG A 331 -0.64 -10.49 -3.44
N CYS A 332 0.62 -10.37 -2.99
CA CYS A 332 1.60 -11.45 -3.05
C CYS A 332 1.20 -12.67 -2.22
N THR A 333 0.45 -12.50 -1.13
CA THR A 333 0.04 -13.59 -0.22
C THR A 333 -1.45 -13.98 -0.38
N MET A 334 -2.10 -13.51 -1.44
CA MET A 334 -3.54 -13.70 -1.67
C MET A 334 -3.94 -15.19 -1.66
N GLY A 335 -4.90 -15.53 -0.80
CA GLY A 335 -5.46 -16.87 -0.68
C GLY A 335 -4.63 -17.85 0.16
N LEU A 336 -3.42 -17.48 0.60
CA LEU A 336 -2.55 -18.41 1.33
C LEU A 336 -3.08 -18.72 2.74
N ALA A 337 -3.70 -17.74 3.41
CA ALA A 337 -4.26 -17.96 4.74
C ALA A 337 -5.47 -18.91 4.72
N GLU A 338 -6.26 -18.89 3.64
CA GLU A 338 -7.33 -19.87 3.40
C GLU A 338 -6.80 -21.27 3.07
N GLU A 339 -5.66 -21.35 2.38
CA GLU A 339 -5.04 -22.60 1.91
C GLU A 339 -4.27 -23.33 3.03
N PHE A 340 -3.44 -22.60 3.78
CA PHE A 340 -2.52 -23.16 4.79
C PHE A 340 -2.94 -22.87 6.23
N GLY A 341 -3.99 -22.08 6.43
CA GLY A 341 -4.53 -21.73 7.74
C GLY A 341 -3.83 -20.55 8.42
N ARG A 342 -4.55 -19.92 9.35
CA ARG A 342 -4.10 -18.71 10.08
C ARG A 342 -2.94 -18.92 11.04
N GLN A 343 -2.54 -20.16 11.29
CA GLN A 343 -1.36 -20.48 12.10
C GLN A 343 -0.06 -20.38 11.29
N ARG A 344 -0.16 -20.53 9.95
CA ARG A 344 0.98 -20.48 9.04
C ARG A 344 1.02 -19.22 8.20
N VAL A 345 -0.10 -18.49 8.09
CA VAL A 345 -0.16 -17.18 7.44
C VAL A 345 -0.88 -16.19 8.34
N PHE A 346 -0.15 -15.24 8.94
CA PHE A 346 -0.71 -14.35 9.96
C PHE A 346 -0.13 -12.95 9.96
N ASN A 347 -0.93 -11.98 10.43
CA ASN A 347 -0.49 -10.60 10.59
C ASN A 347 0.35 -10.44 11.86
N THR A 348 1.36 -9.60 11.80
CA THR A 348 2.10 -9.10 12.96
C THR A 348 1.58 -7.73 13.40
N PRO A 349 1.92 -7.26 14.62
CA PRO A 349 1.86 -5.84 14.93
C PRO A 349 2.73 -5.01 13.97
N LEU A 350 2.42 -3.72 13.86
CA LEU A 350 3.12 -2.78 12.98
C LEU A 350 4.49 -2.40 13.58
N THR A 351 5.50 -3.23 13.35
CA THR A 351 6.86 -3.07 13.89
C THR A 351 7.89 -3.90 13.12
N GLU A 352 8.65 -3.27 12.24
CA GLU A 352 9.59 -3.96 11.35
C GLU A 352 10.74 -4.63 12.12
N GLN A 353 11.24 -3.97 13.17
CA GLN A 353 12.22 -4.58 14.07
C GLN A 353 11.68 -5.83 14.78
N GLY A 354 10.39 -5.83 15.15
CA GLY A 354 9.74 -6.96 15.79
C GLY A 354 9.51 -8.09 14.80
N ILE A 355 9.13 -7.78 13.57
CA ILE A 355 9.01 -8.74 12.48
C ILE A 355 10.35 -9.44 12.24
N ALA A 356 11.43 -8.70 12.06
CA ALA A 356 12.76 -9.27 11.84
C ALA A 356 13.26 -10.09 13.03
N GLY A 357 13.14 -9.57 14.26
CA GLY A 357 13.54 -10.31 15.47
C GLY A 357 12.72 -11.58 15.69
N PHE A 358 11.42 -11.53 15.42
CA PHE A 358 10.54 -12.70 15.47
C PHE A 358 10.91 -13.75 14.42
N ALA A 359 11.25 -13.30 13.21
CA ALA A 359 11.70 -14.17 12.13
C ALA A 359 13.01 -14.89 12.47
N ILE A 360 13.98 -14.17 13.03
CA ILE A 360 15.23 -14.75 13.55
C ILE A 360 14.91 -15.80 14.62
N GLY A 361 14.02 -15.48 15.57
CA GLY A 361 13.60 -16.40 16.62
C GLY A 361 12.96 -17.69 16.07
N LEU A 362 12.09 -17.59 15.07
CA LEU A 362 11.49 -18.75 14.40
C LEU A 362 12.54 -19.60 13.67
N ALA A 363 13.41 -18.95 12.89
CA ALA A 363 14.50 -19.62 12.19
C ALA A 363 15.44 -20.35 13.17
N SER A 364 15.71 -19.75 14.34
CA SER A 364 16.50 -20.36 15.43
C SER A 364 15.90 -21.67 15.95
N MET A 365 14.58 -21.82 15.81
CA MET A 365 13.83 -23.02 16.22
C MET A 365 13.68 -24.05 15.09
N GLY A 366 14.33 -23.82 13.93
CA GLY A 366 14.26 -24.71 12.77
C GLY A 366 13.00 -24.54 11.92
N HIS A 367 12.30 -23.42 12.03
CA HIS A 367 11.20 -23.08 11.13
C HIS A 367 11.69 -22.24 9.95
N THR A 368 11.19 -22.52 8.75
CA THR A 368 11.39 -21.63 7.61
C THR A 368 10.55 -20.35 7.79
N ALA A 369 11.21 -19.21 8.01
CA ALA A 369 10.55 -17.95 8.33
C ALA A 369 10.48 -17.02 7.10
N ILE A 370 9.27 -16.83 6.56
CA ILE A 370 8.99 -15.97 5.40
C ILE A 370 8.36 -14.65 5.89
N ALA A 371 9.20 -13.67 6.18
CA ALA A 371 8.80 -12.39 6.78
C ALA A 371 8.59 -11.30 5.73
N GLU A 372 7.43 -10.64 5.69
CA GLU A 372 7.17 -9.49 4.81
C GLU A 372 7.42 -8.17 5.55
N ILE A 373 8.29 -7.34 4.98
CA ILE A 373 8.40 -5.92 5.29
C ILE A 373 7.72 -5.16 4.13
N GLN A 374 6.66 -4.41 4.47
CA GLN A 374 5.67 -3.92 3.50
C GLN A 374 6.28 -3.07 2.36
N PHE A 375 7.32 -2.29 2.66
CA PHE A 375 8.14 -1.57 1.69
C PHE A 375 9.61 -1.65 2.09
N ALA A 376 10.51 -1.76 1.12
CA ALA A 376 11.96 -1.72 1.37
C ALA A 376 12.38 -0.42 2.08
N ASP A 377 11.65 0.67 1.86
CA ASP A 377 11.79 1.96 2.54
C ASP A 377 11.63 1.87 4.08
N TYR A 378 10.89 0.87 4.57
CA TYR A 378 10.59 0.65 6.00
C TYR A 378 11.47 -0.42 6.63
N ILE A 379 12.48 -0.92 5.92
CA ILE A 379 13.35 -1.97 6.47
C ILE A 379 14.35 -1.42 7.51
N TYR A 380 14.58 -0.10 7.53
CA TYR A 380 15.60 0.51 8.38
C TYR A 380 15.43 0.30 9.89
N PRO A 381 14.23 0.29 10.49
CA PRO A 381 14.04 -0.10 11.87
C PRO A 381 14.52 -1.54 12.15
N ALA A 382 14.42 -2.45 11.17
CA ALA A 382 14.91 -3.82 11.27
C ALA A 382 16.42 -3.98 11.00
N PHE A 383 17.13 -2.90 10.62
CA PHE A 383 18.53 -2.97 10.20
C PHE A 383 19.44 -3.56 11.28
N ASP A 384 19.23 -3.22 12.56
CA ASP A 384 20.01 -3.77 13.67
C ASP A 384 19.86 -5.30 13.78
N GLN A 385 18.62 -5.80 13.67
CA GLN A 385 18.37 -7.25 13.68
C GLN A 385 19.06 -7.93 12.50
N LEU A 386 18.92 -7.37 11.30
CA LEU A 386 19.43 -7.96 10.07
C LEU A 386 20.96 -7.87 9.92
N GLN A 387 21.60 -6.87 10.51
CA GLN A 387 23.05 -6.67 10.42
C GLN A 387 23.81 -7.35 11.57
N ASN A 388 23.29 -7.27 12.80
CA ASN A 388 24.03 -7.68 14.00
C ASN A 388 23.58 -9.04 14.56
N SER A 389 22.34 -9.45 14.31
CA SER A 389 21.77 -10.67 14.92
C SER A 389 21.73 -11.85 13.95
N VAL A 390 22.04 -11.61 12.69
CA VAL A 390 21.97 -12.57 11.60
C VAL A 390 23.39 -12.99 11.24
N ILE A 391 23.73 -14.26 11.47
CA ILE A 391 25.04 -14.84 11.15
C ILE A 391 24.79 -16.07 10.27
N GLY A 392 25.38 -16.08 9.07
CA GLY A 392 25.28 -17.24 8.18
C GLY A 392 26.08 -18.43 8.72
N PRO A 393 25.67 -19.68 8.43
CA PRO A 393 26.39 -20.89 8.83
C PRO A 393 27.86 -20.94 8.36
N GLU A 394 28.24 -20.21 7.32
CA GLU A 394 29.63 -20.15 6.82
C GLU A 394 30.57 -19.37 7.76
N ASP A 395 30.04 -18.40 8.52
CA ASP A 395 30.78 -17.63 9.53
C ASP A 395 30.65 -18.23 10.94
N ALA A 396 29.93 -19.36 11.08
CA ALA A 396 29.56 -20.00 12.34
C ALA A 396 30.71 -20.74 13.08
N THR A 397 31.97 -20.36 12.86
CA THR A 397 33.06 -20.77 13.76
C THR A 397 32.87 -20.27 15.19
N MET A 398 31.93 -19.32 15.41
CA MET A 398 31.52 -18.79 16.73
C MET A 398 30.15 -19.29 17.23
N SER A 399 29.39 -20.04 16.43
CA SER A 399 28.08 -20.58 16.81
C SER A 399 27.97 -22.04 16.41
N GLU A 400 28.13 -22.94 17.37
CA GLU A 400 27.90 -24.38 17.17
C GLU A 400 26.48 -24.62 16.64
N GLY A 401 26.33 -24.86 15.33
CA GLY A 401 25.20 -25.58 14.76
C GLY A 401 23.87 -24.85 14.57
N LEU A 402 23.82 -23.50 14.58
CA LEU A 402 22.59 -22.78 14.27
C LEU A 402 22.47 -22.52 12.75
N GLN A 403 21.64 -23.32 12.07
CA GLN A 403 21.21 -23.07 10.70
C GLN A 403 19.99 -22.14 10.73
N PHE A 404 20.02 -21.03 9.98
CA PHE A 404 18.94 -20.05 9.95
C PHE A 404 18.33 -19.95 8.55
N GLU A 405 17.13 -20.49 8.39
CA GLU A 405 16.31 -20.25 7.20
C GLU A 405 15.43 -19.01 7.42
N LEU A 406 16.06 -17.83 7.30
CA LEU A 406 15.38 -16.54 7.41
C LEU A 406 15.24 -15.90 6.04
N LEU A 407 14.02 -15.62 5.62
CA LEU A 407 13.76 -14.91 4.38
C LEU A 407 12.96 -13.64 4.65
N ALA A 408 13.58 -12.49 4.43
CA ALA A 408 12.94 -11.18 4.52
C ALA A 408 12.53 -10.68 3.13
N TRP A 409 11.22 -10.58 2.91
CA TRP A 409 10.55 -10.16 1.67
C TRP A 409 10.31 -8.67 1.70
N GLN A 410 10.68 -7.99 0.61
CA GLN A 410 10.57 -6.55 0.54
C GLN A 410 10.19 -6.07 -0.84
N VAL A 411 9.44 -4.98 -0.84
CA VAL A 411 8.95 -4.34 -2.04
C VAL A 411 9.83 -3.15 -2.39
N MET A 412 10.60 -3.23 -3.48
CA MET A 412 11.64 -2.26 -3.84
C MET A 412 11.32 -1.43 -5.10
N LEU A 413 12.09 -0.35 -5.29
CA LEU A 413 12.32 0.40 -6.54
C LEU A 413 11.28 1.47 -6.89
N SER A 414 11.67 2.38 -7.77
CA SER A 414 10.81 3.42 -8.35
C SER A 414 9.47 2.85 -8.80
N VAL A 415 8.39 3.61 -8.58
CA VAL A 415 7.04 3.26 -9.05
C VAL A 415 6.39 4.40 -9.85
N GLY A 416 7.15 5.46 -10.11
CA GLY A 416 6.75 6.65 -10.87
C GLY A 416 6.10 7.75 -10.02
N HIS A 417 5.65 7.44 -8.80
CA HIS A 417 4.99 8.39 -7.91
C HIS A 417 5.13 8.02 -6.42
N GLY A 418 6.18 7.26 -6.05
CA GLY A 418 6.34 6.75 -4.68
C GLY A 418 6.89 7.78 -3.69
N GLY A 419 7.52 8.84 -4.21
CA GLY A 419 8.18 9.85 -3.39
C GLY A 419 9.31 9.25 -2.56
N LEU A 420 9.54 9.82 -1.37
CA LEU A 420 10.70 9.48 -0.55
C LEU A 420 10.63 8.07 0.08
N TYR A 421 9.42 7.56 0.34
CA TYR A 421 9.20 6.42 1.23
C TYR A 421 8.47 5.24 0.56
N HIS A 422 8.36 5.25 -0.78
CA HIS A 422 7.89 4.09 -1.53
C HIS A 422 8.68 3.89 -2.83
N SER A 423 9.94 4.34 -2.88
CA SER A 423 10.76 4.29 -4.09
C SER A 423 12.24 3.97 -3.83
N GLN A 424 12.65 3.73 -2.58
CA GLN A 424 14.05 3.49 -2.26
C GLN A 424 14.57 2.16 -2.83
N SER A 425 15.89 2.11 -2.99
CA SER A 425 16.67 0.95 -3.39
C SER A 425 17.79 0.76 -2.35
N PRO A 426 17.50 0.10 -1.21
CA PRO A 426 18.41 0.00 -0.07
C PRO A 426 19.47 -1.11 -0.20
N GLU A 427 19.57 -1.83 -1.32
CA GLU A 427 20.46 -2.98 -1.48
C GLU A 427 21.92 -2.69 -1.11
N GLY A 428 22.40 -1.47 -1.35
CA GLY A 428 23.76 -1.06 -1.00
C GLY A 428 24.04 -1.05 0.50
N PHE A 429 23.03 -0.81 1.35
CA PHE A 429 23.20 -0.85 2.81
C PHE A 429 23.44 -2.28 3.33
N PHE A 430 22.94 -3.29 2.62
CA PHE A 430 23.01 -4.69 3.03
C PHE A 430 24.19 -5.45 2.43
N MET A 431 24.92 -4.87 1.47
CA MET A 431 26.11 -5.50 0.88
C MET A 431 27.24 -5.72 1.91
N GLY A 432 27.30 -4.90 2.95
CA GLY A 432 28.28 -5.02 4.03
C GLY A 432 27.88 -5.98 5.16
N ALA A 433 26.67 -6.56 5.10
CA ALA A 433 26.19 -7.50 6.10
C ALA A 433 26.76 -8.90 5.82
N ALA A 434 27.71 -9.36 6.64
CA ALA A 434 28.28 -10.69 6.53
C ALA A 434 27.21 -11.77 6.76
N GLY A 435 27.28 -12.87 6.01
CA GLY A 435 26.29 -13.96 6.06
C GLY A 435 24.94 -13.68 5.40
N LEU A 436 24.64 -12.43 5.02
CA LEU A 436 23.37 -12.05 4.39
C LEU A 436 23.46 -12.10 2.86
N LYS A 437 22.46 -12.71 2.22
CA LYS A 437 22.31 -12.68 0.76
C LYS A 437 21.28 -11.65 0.33
N VAL A 438 21.50 -11.00 -0.80
CA VAL A 438 20.59 -9.97 -1.35
C VAL A 438 20.26 -10.30 -2.80
N VAL A 439 18.98 -10.50 -3.10
CA VAL A 439 18.49 -10.98 -4.40
C VAL A 439 17.41 -10.05 -4.96
N ILE A 440 17.48 -9.78 -6.27
CA ILE A 440 16.56 -8.91 -7.01
C ILE A 440 16.18 -9.57 -8.35
N PRO A 441 14.96 -10.12 -8.51
CA PRO A 441 14.52 -10.68 -9.79
C PRO A 441 14.14 -9.58 -10.79
N ARG A 442 14.21 -9.88 -12.10
CA ARG A 442 13.69 -8.96 -13.15
C ARG A 442 12.35 -9.37 -13.76
N SER A 443 11.90 -10.62 -13.57
CA SER A 443 10.72 -11.16 -14.28
C SER A 443 9.97 -12.22 -13.44
N PRO A 444 8.72 -12.58 -13.79
CA PRO A 444 7.95 -13.58 -13.04
C PRO A 444 8.59 -14.97 -12.91
N VAL A 445 9.18 -15.53 -13.98
CA VAL A 445 9.92 -16.82 -13.93
C VAL A 445 11.09 -16.71 -12.98
N GLN A 446 11.82 -15.60 -13.06
CA GLN A 446 12.92 -15.36 -12.13
C GLN A 446 12.47 -15.20 -10.70
N ALA A 447 11.41 -14.43 -10.47
CA ALA A 447 10.86 -14.18 -9.16
C ALA A 447 10.49 -15.50 -8.49
N LYS A 448 9.78 -16.40 -9.18
CA LYS A 448 9.46 -17.73 -8.64
C LYS A 448 10.73 -18.55 -8.34
N GLY A 449 11.61 -18.71 -9.32
CA GLY A 449 12.77 -19.60 -9.17
C GLY A 449 13.81 -19.11 -8.15
N LEU A 450 14.09 -17.81 -8.13
CA LEU A 450 15.01 -17.22 -7.14
C LEU A 450 14.39 -17.19 -5.75
N LEU A 451 13.08 -16.99 -5.64
CA LEU A 451 12.42 -17.00 -4.34
C LEU A 451 12.38 -18.39 -3.72
N LEU A 452 12.06 -19.43 -4.51
CA LEU A 452 12.14 -20.81 -4.05
C LEU A 452 13.57 -21.17 -3.62
N ALA A 453 14.58 -20.69 -4.36
CA ALA A 453 15.97 -20.86 -3.96
C ALA A 453 16.29 -20.12 -2.66
N ALA A 454 15.74 -18.92 -2.47
CA ALA A 454 15.95 -18.11 -1.26
C ALA A 454 15.28 -18.70 -0.03
N ILE A 455 14.06 -19.27 -0.16
CA ILE A 455 13.35 -19.96 0.93
C ILE A 455 14.16 -21.16 1.43
N ARG A 456 14.83 -21.88 0.52
CA ARG A 456 15.58 -23.10 0.82
C ARG A 456 17.06 -22.86 1.08
N ASP A 457 17.52 -21.62 1.00
CA ASP A 457 18.90 -21.30 1.29
C ASP A 457 19.12 -21.38 2.80
N PRO A 458 20.17 -22.08 3.28
CA PRO A 458 20.45 -22.16 4.72
C PRO A 458 20.97 -20.86 5.30
N ASN A 459 21.15 -19.82 4.47
CA ASN A 459 21.54 -18.49 4.88
C ASN A 459 20.35 -17.54 4.84
N PRO A 460 20.37 -16.51 5.69
CA PRO A 460 19.43 -15.41 5.66
C PRO A 460 19.46 -14.70 4.29
N VAL A 461 18.30 -14.49 3.68
CA VAL A 461 18.18 -13.82 2.37
C VAL A 461 17.22 -12.62 2.47
N ILE A 462 17.67 -11.47 1.95
CA ILE A 462 16.82 -10.34 1.61
C ILE A 462 16.40 -10.49 0.14
N PHE A 463 15.09 -10.61 -0.08
CA PHE A 463 14.51 -10.72 -1.41
C PHE A 463 13.75 -9.44 -1.75
N LEU A 464 14.25 -8.67 -2.73
CA LEU A 464 13.77 -7.34 -3.08
C LEU A 464 13.01 -7.38 -4.40
N GLU A 465 11.69 -7.23 -4.32
CA GLU A 465 10.74 -7.36 -5.42
C GLU A 465 10.55 -6.01 -6.12
N PRO A 466 10.91 -5.85 -7.41
CA PRO A 466 10.68 -4.58 -8.10
C PRO A 466 9.19 -4.29 -8.26
N LYS A 467 8.67 -3.35 -7.47
CA LYS A 467 7.22 -3.15 -7.30
C LYS A 467 6.50 -2.71 -8.56
N ILE A 468 7.20 -1.96 -9.42
CA ILE A 468 6.69 -1.54 -10.73
C ILE A 468 6.42 -2.75 -11.65
N LEU A 469 7.09 -3.88 -11.42
CA LEU A 469 6.97 -5.11 -12.22
C LEU A 469 5.83 -6.03 -11.77
N TYR A 470 5.25 -5.84 -10.59
CA TYR A 470 4.18 -6.69 -10.05
C TYR A 470 3.05 -6.96 -11.05
N ARG A 471 2.62 -5.92 -11.75
CA ARG A 471 1.50 -5.99 -12.71
C ARG A 471 1.92 -5.72 -14.16
N SER A 472 3.08 -5.11 -14.38
CA SER A 472 3.54 -4.74 -15.72
C SER A 472 4.30 -5.86 -16.43
N SER A 473 4.95 -6.76 -15.68
CA SER A 473 5.62 -7.95 -16.24
C SER A 473 4.67 -9.14 -16.24
N VAL A 474 4.45 -9.74 -17.41
CA VAL A 474 3.58 -10.92 -17.56
C VAL A 474 4.22 -11.90 -18.52
N GLU A 475 4.47 -13.13 -18.07
CA GLU A 475 5.10 -14.17 -18.88
C GLU A 475 4.56 -15.57 -18.52
N GLN A 476 4.92 -16.58 -19.31
CA GLN A 476 4.69 -17.99 -18.99
C GLN A 476 5.65 -18.39 -17.88
N VAL A 477 5.11 -18.95 -16.81
CA VAL A 477 5.87 -19.41 -15.64
C VAL A 477 5.59 -20.89 -15.40
N PRO A 478 6.61 -21.75 -15.25
CA PRO A 478 6.40 -23.16 -14.91
C PRO A 478 5.61 -23.30 -13.61
N ILE A 479 4.62 -24.19 -13.59
CA ILE A 479 3.79 -24.45 -12.40
C ILE A 479 4.55 -25.37 -11.42
N ASP A 480 5.37 -26.26 -11.97
CA ASP A 480 6.23 -27.18 -11.24
C ASP A 480 7.21 -26.47 -10.28
N ASP A 481 7.83 -27.26 -9.41
CA ASP A 481 8.85 -26.81 -8.47
C ASP A 481 10.25 -26.74 -9.13
N PHE A 482 10.84 -25.55 -9.11
CA PHE A 482 12.16 -25.32 -9.64
C PHE A 482 12.87 -24.18 -8.91
N GLU A 483 14.18 -24.14 -9.08
CA GLU A 483 15.04 -23.08 -8.55
C GLU A 483 15.88 -22.45 -9.65
N LEU A 484 16.27 -21.20 -9.40
CA LEU A 484 17.36 -20.54 -10.10
C LEU A 484 18.51 -20.29 -9.10
N PRO A 485 19.77 -20.44 -9.53
CA PRO A 485 20.91 -20.31 -8.63
C PRO A 485 21.07 -18.87 -8.12
N ILE A 486 21.15 -18.72 -6.80
CA ILE A 486 21.61 -17.48 -6.14
C ILE A 486 23.11 -17.31 -6.37
N GLY A 487 23.57 -16.07 -6.54
CA GLY A 487 24.97 -15.75 -6.79
C GLY A 487 25.44 -16.02 -8.22
N LYS A 488 24.49 -16.13 -9.16
CA LYS A 488 24.79 -16.29 -10.59
C LYS A 488 24.12 -15.20 -11.40
N ALA A 489 24.85 -14.56 -12.29
CA ALA A 489 24.30 -13.59 -13.25
C ALA A 489 23.70 -14.31 -14.48
N GLU A 490 22.90 -13.62 -15.28
CA GLU A 490 22.37 -14.09 -16.57
C GLU A 490 22.82 -13.15 -17.69
N VAL A 491 23.49 -13.69 -18.71
CA VAL A 491 23.81 -12.94 -19.94
C VAL A 491 22.59 -12.97 -20.86
N LEU A 492 21.93 -11.83 -21.01
CA LEU A 492 20.67 -11.68 -21.75
C LEU A 492 20.86 -11.48 -23.24
N SER A 493 21.89 -10.75 -23.61
CA SER A 493 22.32 -10.53 -24.98
C SER A 493 23.83 -10.65 -25.02
N LYS A 494 24.37 -11.38 -26.01
CA LYS A 494 25.81 -11.48 -26.21
C LYS A 494 26.31 -10.24 -26.97
N GLY A 495 27.50 -9.77 -26.63
CA GLY A 495 28.16 -8.68 -27.33
C GLY A 495 29.68 -8.73 -27.25
N SER A 496 30.34 -7.87 -28.02
CA SER A 496 31.81 -7.79 -28.13
C SER A 496 32.41 -6.45 -27.79
N ASP A 497 31.63 -5.36 -27.78
CA ASP A 497 32.21 -4.01 -27.75
C ASP A 497 32.10 -3.34 -26.38
N LEU A 498 31.05 -3.68 -25.63
CA LEU A 498 30.77 -3.12 -24.30
C LEU A 498 29.91 -4.06 -23.46
N THR A 499 30.25 -4.23 -22.18
CA THR A 499 29.42 -4.91 -21.18
C THR A 499 28.52 -3.89 -20.48
N LEU A 500 27.21 -4.13 -20.52
CA LEU A 500 26.18 -3.37 -19.83
C LEU A 500 25.61 -4.23 -18.70
N LEU A 501 25.95 -3.88 -17.46
CA LEU A 501 25.57 -4.61 -16.26
C LEU A 501 24.45 -3.91 -15.51
N THR A 502 23.40 -4.64 -15.14
CA THR A 502 22.27 -4.10 -14.39
C THR A 502 21.50 -5.20 -13.63
N TYR A 503 20.41 -4.86 -12.97
CA TYR A 503 19.52 -5.78 -12.24
C TYR A 503 18.14 -5.13 -12.02
N GLY A 504 17.11 -5.93 -11.72
CA GLY A 504 15.76 -5.43 -11.40
C GLY A 504 15.08 -4.71 -12.57
N SER A 505 14.31 -3.65 -12.29
CA SER A 505 13.60 -2.85 -13.31
C SER A 505 14.51 -2.16 -14.35
N PRO A 506 15.70 -1.64 -14.01
CA PRO A 506 16.65 -1.07 -14.97
C PRO A 506 17.01 -1.94 -16.18
N VAL A 507 16.85 -3.27 -16.09
CA VAL A 507 17.06 -4.18 -17.24
C VAL A 507 16.24 -3.73 -18.45
N TYR A 508 14.98 -3.34 -18.26
CA TYR A 508 14.10 -2.90 -19.36
C TYR A 508 14.51 -1.54 -19.91
N THR A 509 15.01 -0.64 -19.05
CA THR A 509 15.53 0.66 -19.50
C THR A 509 16.83 0.49 -20.29
N CYS A 510 17.66 -0.49 -19.93
CA CYS A 510 18.85 -0.88 -20.69
C CYS A 510 18.48 -1.48 -22.06
N GLU A 511 17.48 -2.36 -22.12
CA GLU A 511 16.96 -2.89 -23.39
C GLU A 511 16.48 -1.75 -24.31
N ASN A 512 15.75 -0.78 -23.75
CA ASN A 512 15.31 0.40 -24.51
C ASN A 512 16.48 1.29 -24.95
N ALA A 513 17.50 1.47 -24.11
CA ALA A 513 18.70 2.22 -24.47
C ALA A 513 19.46 1.55 -25.63
N MET A 514 19.57 0.21 -25.64
CA MET A 514 20.16 -0.54 -26.76
C MET A 514 19.36 -0.35 -28.06
N LYS A 515 18.02 -0.40 -27.99
CA LYS A 515 17.16 -0.11 -29.15
C LYS A 515 17.33 1.34 -29.64
N LEU A 516 17.38 2.29 -28.71
CA LEU A 516 17.56 3.71 -29.00
C LEU A 516 18.93 4.02 -29.62
N LEU A 517 19.98 3.31 -29.20
CA LEU A 517 21.31 3.43 -29.79
C LEU A 517 21.35 2.90 -31.24
N LEU A 518 20.64 1.79 -31.51
CA LEU A 518 20.57 1.16 -32.82
C LEU A 518 19.74 1.99 -33.81
N ASP A 519 18.58 2.48 -33.39
CA ASP A 519 17.65 3.24 -34.23
C ASP A 519 17.12 4.49 -33.48
N PRO A 520 17.94 5.57 -33.42
CA PRO A 520 17.55 6.76 -32.70
C PRO A 520 16.49 7.57 -33.47
N PRO A 521 15.44 8.08 -32.80
CA PRO A 521 14.46 8.92 -33.45
C PRO A 521 15.10 10.23 -33.94
N PRO A 522 14.54 10.87 -34.98
CA PRO A 522 15.13 12.07 -35.61
C PRO A 522 15.47 13.20 -34.63
N SER A 523 14.70 13.32 -33.54
CA SER A 523 14.91 14.32 -32.49
C SER A 523 16.22 14.19 -31.72
N VAL A 524 16.78 12.98 -31.60
CA VAL A 524 18.03 12.72 -30.85
C VAL A 524 19.12 12.07 -31.68
N ALA A 525 18.84 11.67 -32.93
CA ALA A 525 19.81 11.06 -33.82
C ALA A 525 21.09 11.90 -33.97
N HIS A 526 20.98 13.23 -34.09
CA HIS A 526 22.14 14.12 -34.21
C HIS A 526 23.07 14.12 -32.97
N LEU A 527 22.60 13.64 -31.81
CA LEU A 527 23.39 13.51 -30.58
C LEU A 527 24.13 12.15 -30.52
N ILE A 528 23.69 11.15 -31.30
CA ILE A 528 24.24 9.80 -31.30
C ILE A 528 25.12 9.62 -32.56
N PRO A 529 26.46 9.54 -32.40
CA PRO A 529 27.40 9.42 -33.51
C PRO A 529 27.17 8.15 -34.32
N GLU A 530 27.20 8.24 -35.65
CA GLU A 530 27.03 7.07 -36.53
C GLU A 530 28.04 5.95 -36.25
N SER A 531 29.27 6.30 -35.85
CA SER A 531 30.34 5.34 -35.59
C SER A 531 30.08 4.37 -34.43
N VAL A 532 29.13 4.71 -33.55
CA VAL A 532 28.75 3.86 -32.41
C VAL A 532 27.34 3.27 -32.58
N ARG A 533 26.60 3.67 -33.62
CA ARG A 533 25.34 3.02 -34.00
C ARG A 533 25.68 1.63 -34.52
N GLY A 534 25.11 0.60 -33.91
CA GLY A 534 25.44 -0.79 -34.21
C GLY A 534 26.51 -1.43 -33.33
N ALA A 535 26.99 -0.74 -32.28
CA ALA A 535 27.86 -1.37 -31.29
C ALA A 535 27.22 -2.63 -30.67
N SER A 536 28.03 -3.69 -30.56
CA SER A 536 27.62 -4.99 -30.05
C SER A 536 27.69 -5.00 -28.51
N ILE A 537 26.56 -4.75 -27.87
CA ILE A 537 26.46 -4.63 -26.40
C ILE A 537 26.07 -5.97 -25.77
N GLU A 538 26.88 -6.39 -24.80
CA GLU A 538 26.56 -7.53 -23.93
C GLU A 538 25.75 -7.06 -22.73
N LEU A 539 24.48 -7.48 -22.62
CA LEU A 539 23.61 -7.13 -21.51
C LEU A 539 23.61 -8.25 -20.46
N ILE A 540 23.93 -7.89 -19.22
CA ILE A 540 23.98 -8.82 -18.08
C ILE A 540 23.00 -8.37 -17.00
N ASP A 541 22.15 -9.29 -16.57
CA ASP A 541 21.34 -9.17 -15.36
C ASP A 541 22.06 -9.86 -14.19
N LEU A 542 22.38 -9.10 -13.16
CA LEU A 542 23.19 -9.58 -12.03
C LEU A 542 22.42 -10.56 -11.14
N ARG A 543 21.09 -10.41 -10.99
CA ARG A 543 20.17 -11.17 -10.11
C ARG A 543 20.48 -11.11 -8.60
N THR A 544 21.71 -11.38 -8.20
CA THR A 544 22.14 -11.39 -6.79
C THR A 544 23.16 -10.28 -6.56
N ILE A 545 22.84 -9.37 -5.64
CA ILE A 545 23.69 -8.24 -5.26
C ILE A 545 24.78 -8.67 -4.29
N MET A 546 24.47 -9.64 -3.42
CA MET A 546 25.42 -10.23 -2.49
C MET A 546 25.08 -11.70 -2.23
N PRO A 547 26.03 -12.65 -2.38
CA PRO A 547 27.29 -12.51 -3.11
C PRO A 547 27.01 -12.36 -4.62
N TRP A 548 27.63 -11.37 -5.26
CA TRP A 548 27.44 -11.13 -6.70
C TRP A 548 28.37 -12.01 -7.56
N ASP A 549 27.96 -12.29 -8.80
CA ASP A 549 28.68 -13.19 -9.71
C ASP A 549 29.89 -12.50 -10.38
N LEU A 550 30.97 -12.36 -9.63
CA LEU A 550 32.22 -11.76 -10.10
C LEU A 550 32.75 -12.44 -11.37
N HIS A 551 32.64 -13.76 -11.47
CA HIS A 551 33.22 -14.51 -12.58
C HIS A 551 32.58 -14.14 -13.91
N THR A 552 31.25 -14.18 -13.99
CA THR A 552 30.51 -13.85 -15.22
C THR A 552 30.78 -12.42 -15.67
N VAL A 553 30.81 -11.46 -14.75
CA VAL A 553 31.09 -10.06 -15.09
C VAL A 553 32.55 -9.89 -15.54
N MET A 554 33.51 -10.52 -14.85
CA MET A 554 34.92 -10.48 -15.21
C MET A 554 35.18 -11.06 -16.61
N GLU A 555 34.58 -12.20 -16.95
CA GLU A 555 34.72 -12.81 -18.28
C GLU A 555 34.13 -11.91 -19.39
N SER A 556 32.98 -11.31 -19.13
CA SER A 556 32.37 -10.35 -20.04
C SER A 556 33.26 -9.15 -20.28
N VAL A 557 33.80 -8.55 -19.21
CA VAL A 557 34.67 -7.36 -19.30
C VAL A 557 36.01 -7.70 -19.96
N LYS A 558 36.57 -8.89 -19.73
CA LYS A 558 37.79 -9.33 -20.44
C LYS A 558 37.58 -9.44 -21.94
N LYS A 559 36.36 -9.82 -22.36
CA LYS A 559 35.98 -9.94 -23.76
C LYS A 559 35.69 -8.57 -24.40
N THR A 560 34.97 -7.69 -23.72
CA THR A 560 34.52 -6.41 -24.29
C THR A 560 35.49 -5.24 -24.04
N GLY A 561 36.29 -5.35 -22.99
CA GLY A 561 37.21 -4.32 -22.50
C GLY A 561 36.54 -3.06 -21.95
N ARG A 562 35.20 -3.01 -21.82
CA ARG A 562 34.45 -1.82 -21.36
C ARG A 562 33.27 -2.23 -20.50
N LEU A 563 33.00 -1.46 -19.44
CA LEU A 563 31.90 -1.73 -18.52
C LEU A 563 31.08 -0.46 -18.23
N VAL A 564 29.76 -0.58 -18.39
CA VAL A 564 28.75 0.37 -17.91
C VAL A 564 27.86 -0.34 -16.90
N ILE A 565 27.72 0.24 -15.71
CA ILE A 565 26.86 -0.30 -14.64
C ILE A 565 25.65 0.62 -14.45
N VAL A 566 24.44 0.06 -14.45
CA VAL A 566 23.18 0.80 -14.32
C VAL A 566 22.36 0.31 -13.13
N HIS A 567 21.94 1.22 -12.24
CA HIS A 567 21.06 0.91 -11.10
C HIS A 567 20.25 2.13 -10.61
N GLU A 568 19.11 1.92 -9.93
CA GLU A 568 18.27 3.04 -9.44
C GLU A 568 18.77 3.66 -8.13
N ALA A 569 19.50 2.90 -7.30
CA ALA A 569 20.10 3.41 -6.07
C ALA A 569 21.01 4.62 -6.32
N GLY A 570 21.24 5.42 -5.26
CA GLY A 570 22.15 6.55 -5.30
C GLY A 570 23.55 6.18 -5.81
N LYS A 571 24.19 7.11 -6.51
CA LYS A 571 25.51 6.88 -7.13
C LYS A 571 26.59 6.67 -6.08
N THR A 572 26.55 7.40 -4.98
CA THR A 572 27.50 7.28 -3.88
C THR A 572 27.14 6.06 -3.04
N MET A 573 28.10 5.16 -2.82
CA MET A 573 27.93 3.91 -2.06
C MET A 573 26.87 2.92 -2.58
N GLY A 574 26.28 3.16 -3.75
CA GLY A 574 25.44 2.16 -4.42
C GLY A 574 26.25 0.94 -4.89
N PRO A 575 25.60 -0.20 -5.22
CA PRO A 575 26.29 -1.45 -5.56
C PRO A 575 27.29 -1.34 -6.71
N GLY A 576 27.04 -0.43 -7.67
CA GLY A 576 27.96 -0.20 -8.77
C GLY A 576 29.33 0.33 -8.34
N ALA A 577 29.48 0.91 -7.14
CA ALA A 577 30.77 1.38 -6.63
C ALA A 577 31.72 0.20 -6.32
N GLU A 578 31.24 -0.79 -5.58
CA GLU A 578 32.01 -1.99 -5.23
C GLU A 578 32.36 -2.81 -6.47
N ILE A 579 31.37 -3.05 -7.34
CA ILE A 579 31.58 -3.79 -8.59
C ILE A 579 32.61 -3.09 -9.48
N ALA A 580 32.54 -1.75 -9.61
CA ALA A 580 33.50 -1.01 -10.40
C ALA A 580 34.93 -1.10 -9.83
N ALA A 581 35.08 -1.01 -8.50
CA ALA A 581 36.38 -1.14 -7.85
C ALA A 581 36.97 -2.54 -8.09
N GLU A 582 36.18 -3.59 -7.88
CA GLU A 582 36.67 -4.96 -7.99
C GLU A 582 36.99 -5.36 -9.43
N ILE A 583 36.17 -4.95 -10.39
CA ILE A 583 36.48 -5.14 -11.81
C ILE A 583 37.71 -4.34 -12.22
N THR A 584 37.89 -3.11 -11.72
CA THR A 584 39.10 -2.33 -12.00
C THR A 584 40.35 -3.05 -11.49
N ASN A 585 40.31 -3.62 -10.28
CA ASN A 585 41.43 -4.37 -9.71
C ASN A 585 41.77 -5.63 -10.53
N ARG A 586 40.76 -6.39 -10.97
CA ARG A 586 40.96 -7.70 -11.61
C ARG A 586 41.09 -7.67 -13.12
N CYS A 587 40.54 -6.65 -13.76
CA CYS A 587 40.54 -6.46 -15.21
C CYS A 587 41.33 -5.22 -15.63
N PHE A 588 42.20 -4.68 -14.79
CA PHE A 588 42.94 -3.44 -15.04
C PHE A 588 43.56 -3.37 -16.45
N LEU A 589 44.23 -4.45 -16.87
CA LEU A 589 44.90 -4.53 -18.18
C LEU A 589 43.96 -4.73 -19.36
N ASN A 590 42.70 -5.11 -19.11
CA ASN A 590 41.69 -5.34 -20.13
C ASN A 590 40.81 -4.10 -20.37
N LEU A 591 40.78 -3.14 -19.43
CA LEU A 591 39.90 -1.98 -19.53
C LEU A 591 40.43 -0.97 -20.55
N HIS A 592 39.67 -0.78 -21.63
CA HIS A 592 39.91 0.25 -22.65
C HIS A 592 39.33 1.62 -22.28
N ALA A 593 38.40 1.65 -21.33
CA ALA A 593 37.79 2.87 -20.82
C ALA A 593 37.53 2.75 -19.31
N PRO A 594 37.47 3.87 -18.55
CA PRO A 594 37.04 3.84 -17.16
C PRO A 594 35.65 3.23 -17.01
N VAL A 595 35.43 2.44 -15.95
CA VAL A 595 34.11 1.87 -15.65
C VAL A 595 33.11 3.01 -15.43
N LYS A 596 32.06 3.07 -16.26
CA LYS A 596 31.01 4.09 -16.17
C LYS A 596 29.90 3.59 -15.25
N ARG A 597 29.44 4.47 -14.35
CA ARG A 597 28.31 4.20 -13.45
C ARG A 597 27.18 5.19 -13.69
N ILE A 598 26.01 4.67 -14.05
CA ILE A 598 24.79 5.42 -14.37
C ILE A 598 23.75 5.04 -13.32
N ALA A 599 23.54 5.93 -12.36
CA ALA A 599 22.79 5.64 -11.15
C ALA A 599 21.70 6.69 -10.88
N GLY A 600 20.86 6.46 -9.87
CA GLY A 600 20.08 7.53 -9.26
C GLY A 600 20.99 8.65 -8.76
N TRP A 601 20.47 9.87 -8.68
CA TRP A 601 21.23 11.00 -8.14
C TRP A 601 21.42 10.84 -6.62
N ASP A 602 22.44 11.50 -6.07
CA ASP A 602 22.73 11.52 -4.63
C ASP A 602 21.79 12.50 -3.90
N THR A 603 20.49 12.23 -4.04
CA THR A 603 19.37 12.93 -3.39
C THR A 603 18.34 11.90 -2.94
N PRO A 604 17.47 12.22 -1.95
CA PRO A 604 16.27 11.43 -1.73
C PRO A 604 15.44 11.30 -3.01
N VAL A 605 14.74 10.19 -3.18
CA VAL A 605 13.92 9.95 -4.36
C VAL A 605 12.76 10.97 -4.40
N PRO A 606 12.68 11.83 -5.43
CA PRO A 606 11.68 12.89 -5.49
C PRO A 606 10.33 12.39 -6.02
N LEU A 607 9.23 12.99 -5.56
CA LEU A 607 7.88 12.66 -6.05
C LEU A 607 7.65 13.14 -7.49
N VAL A 608 7.70 14.47 -7.72
CA VAL A 608 7.37 15.07 -9.04
C VAL A 608 8.53 14.94 -10.02
N TYR A 609 9.77 14.89 -9.51
CA TYR A 609 10.98 14.85 -10.33
C TYR A 609 11.50 13.42 -10.56
N GLU A 610 10.72 12.38 -10.24
CA GLU A 610 11.16 10.98 -10.29
C GLU A 610 11.74 10.61 -11.67
N LYS A 611 11.11 11.09 -12.75
CA LYS A 611 11.58 10.88 -14.14
C LYS A 611 12.96 11.47 -14.42
N PHE A 612 13.35 12.55 -13.75
CA PHE A 612 14.68 13.16 -13.87
C PHE A 612 15.69 12.48 -12.94
N TYR A 613 15.21 11.74 -11.94
CA TYR A 613 16.02 11.07 -10.94
C TYR A 613 16.56 9.73 -11.43
N ILE A 614 15.66 8.87 -11.92
CA ILE A 614 16.00 7.52 -12.36
C ILE A 614 16.93 7.53 -13.59
N PRO A 615 17.80 6.53 -13.77
CA PRO A 615 18.61 6.40 -14.98
C PRO A 615 17.72 6.02 -16.16
N ASP A 616 17.30 7.02 -16.94
CA ASP A 616 16.47 6.83 -18.13
C ASP A 616 17.30 6.31 -19.32
N ALA A 617 16.61 5.91 -20.40
CA ALA A 617 17.27 5.33 -21.57
C ALA A 617 18.24 6.32 -22.24
N LEU A 618 17.96 7.63 -22.20
CA LEU A 618 18.83 8.66 -22.76
C LEU A 618 20.13 8.80 -21.98
N ARG A 619 20.08 8.85 -20.65
CA ARG A 619 21.28 8.86 -19.79
C ARG A 619 22.10 7.60 -19.97
N ILE A 620 21.45 6.44 -20.18
CA ILE A 620 22.15 5.18 -20.46
C ILE A 620 22.87 5.23 -21.81
N VAL A 621 22.19 5.69 -22.87
CA VAL A 621 22.81 5.85 -24.20
C VAL A 621 23.99 6.81 -24.14
N ASP A 622 23.84 7.96 -23.51
CA ASP A 622 24.92 8.94 -23.32
C ASP A 622 26.15 8.31 -22.65
N GLY A 623 25.94 7.55 -21.57
CA GLY A 623 27.03 6.84 -20.90
C GLY A 623 27.66 5.71 -21.74
N ILE A 624 26.88 5.02 -22.58
CA ILE A 624 27.41 4.04 -23.54
C ILE A 624 28.28 4.75 -24.59
N VAL A 625 27.78 5.83 -25.19
CA VAL A 625 28.48 6.60 -26.22
C VAL A 625 29.80 7.16 -25.68
N ASP A 626 29.79 7.74 -24.49
CA ASP A 626 30.98 8.23 -23.80
C ASP A 626 32.03 7.13 -23.63
N THR A 627 31.59 5.94 -23.20
CA THR A 627 32.49 4.81 -22.89
C THR A 627 33.08 4.20 -24.17
N LEU A 628 32.31 4.16 -25.25
CA LEU A 628 32.78 3.65 -26.55
C LEU A 628 33.77 4.60 -27.24
N LYS A 629 33.68 5.91 -26.95
CA LYS A 629 34.53 6.95 -27.57
C LYS A 629 35.84 7.24 -26.83
N TYR A 630 35.96 6.82 -25.58
CA TYR A 630 37.20 6.92 -24.81
C TYR A 630 38.31 6.12 -25.49
#